data_AF-A0AAU1DNP4-F1
#
_entry.id   AF-A0AAU1DNP4-F1
#
_cell.length_a   1.000
_cell.length_b   1.000
_cell.length_c   1.000
_cell.angle_alpha   90.00
_cell.angle_beta   90.00
_cell.angle_gamma   90.00
#
_symmetry.space_group_name_H-M   'P 1'
#
loop_
_entity.id
_entity.type
_entity.pdbx_description
1 polymer ?
#
loop_
_entity_poly.entity_id
_entity_poly.type
_entity_poly.pdbx_seq_one_letter_code
_entity_poly.pdbx_strand_id
1 'polypeptide(L)'
;MPDQTNALTRLVREHVGEGRPLTIRVFAERAIDPKTGTTISKSTAGNLLTGARIKITPEVLGAIAAGLGVTLAEVQAAAMAQYVGVVVDDPFDTDPGDDDVVVRVAHEPGKTADDMPRLRAFLARPRPRA
;
A
#
# COMPACT_ATOMS: atom_id res chain seq x y z
N MET A 1 14.79 0.30 -12.76
CA MET A 1 13.50 0.17 -12.06
C MET A 1 13.72 0.50 -10.60
N PRO A 2 12.94 1.37 -9.96
CA PRO A 2 13.10 1.62 -8.54
C PRO A 2 12.91 0.31 -7.77
N ASP A 3 13.76 0.13 -6.77
CA ASP A 3 13.85 -1.04 -5.90
C ASP A 3 12.53 -1.27 -5.14
N GLN A 4 11.61 -2.05 -5.74
CA GLN A 4 10.29 -2.34 -5.17
C GLN A 4 10.36 -3.06 -3.83
N THR A 5 11.50 -3.70 -3.56
CA THR A 5 11.88 -4.35 -2.30
C THR A 5 11.89 -3.39 -1.10
N ASN A 6 11.72 -2.08 -1.31
CA ASN A 6 11.69 -1.06 -0.28
C ASN A 6 10.46 -0.13 -0.35
N ALA A 7 9.37 -0.53 -1.01
CA ALA A 7 8.20 0.31 -1.24
C ALA A 7 7.54 0.86 0.04
N LEU A 8 7.24 0.02 1.03
CA LEU A 8 6.70 0.46 2.33
C LEU A 8 7.70 1.34 3.08
N THR A 9 8.98 0.98 3.06
CA THR A 9 10.04 1.78 3.66
C THR A 9 10.13 3.18 3.03
N ARG A 10 9.98 3.29 1.70
CA ARG A 10 9.97 4.57 1.01
C ARG A 10 8.75 5.41 1.42
N LEU A 11 7.56 4.81 1.44
CA LEU A 11 6.33 5.48 1.89
C LEU A 11 6.49 6.06 3.30
N VAL A 12 7.09 5.29 4.22
CA VAL A 12 7.34 5.78 5.59
C VAL A 12 8.38 6.91 5.59
N ARG A 13 9.47 6.81 4.82
CA ARG A 13 10.53 7.85 4.72
C ARG A 13 10.05 9.16 4.09
N GLU A 14 9.01 9.11 3.26
CA GLU A 14 8.39 10.32 2.68
C GLU A 14 7.73 11.18 3.77
N HIS A 15 7.29 10.56 4.87
CA HIS A 15 6.53 11.20 5.95
C HIS A 15 7.30 11.33 7.27
N VAL A 16 8.26 10.43 7.52
CA VAL A 16 8.91 10.27 8.83
C VAL A 16 10.43 10.39 8.71
N GLY A 17 11.05 11.19 9.58
CA GLY A 17 12.50 11.37 9.64
C GLY A 17 12.94 12.83 9.74
N GLU A 18 14.24 13.07 9.56
CA GLU A 18 14.81 14.41 9.57
C GLU A 18 14.30 15.24 8.37
N GLY A 19 13.85 16.47 8.62
CA GLY A 19 13.25 17.33 7.59
C GLY A 19 11.90 16.87 7.07
N ARG A 20 11.24 15.90 7.74
CA ARG A 20 9.92 15.37 7.35
C ARG A 20 8.81 15.82 8.31
N PRO A 21 7.53 15.70 7.90
CA PRO A 21 6.40 16.11 8.73
C PRO A 21 6.33 15.46 10.11
N LEU A 22 6.84 14.22 10.25
CA LEU A 22 6.79 13.46 11.48
C LEU A 22 8.19 13.06 11.95
N THR A 23 8.43 13.19 13.25
CA THR A 23 9.56 12.48 13.87
C THR A 23 9.19 11.01 14.09
N ILE A 24 10.20 10.14 14.24
CA ILE A 24 9.97 8.71 14.58
C ILE A 24 9.11 8.58 15.83
N ARG A 25 9.35 9.43 16.82
CA ARG A 25 8.60 9.44 18.07
C ARG A 25 7.13 9.75 17.85
N VAL A 26 6.84 10.84 17.13
CA VAL A 26 5.46 11.28 16.86
C VAL A 26 4.74 10.25 15.99
N PHE A 27 5.41 9.68 15.00
CA PHE A 27 4.85 8.61 14.19
C PHE A 27 4.44 7.39 15.03
N ALA A 28 5.34 6.88 15.88
CA ALA A 28 5.03 5.75 16.76
C ALA A 28 3.90 6.05 17.76
N GLU A 29 3.83 7.28 18.28
CA GLU A 29 2.76 7.70 19.19
C GLU A 29 1.39 7.79 18.50
N ARG A 30 1.35 8.14 17.20
CA ARG A 30 0.12 8.24 16.41
C ARG A 30 -0.30 6.92 15.75
N ALA A 31 0.63 5.99 15.59
CA ALA A 31 0.41 4.74 14.88
C ALA A 31 -0.37 3.75 15.75
N ILE A 32 -1.69 3.96 15.76
CA ILE A 32 -2.69 3.18 16.49
C ILE A 32 -3.76 2.77 15.49
N ASP A 33 -3.96 1.47 15.32
CA ASP A 33 -5.00 0.95 14.44
C ASP A 33 -6.38 1.35 15.00
N PRO A 34 -7.22 2.07 14.23
CA PRO A 34 -8.48 2.58 14.74
C PRO A 34 -9.50 1.48 15.05
N LYS A 35 -9.33 0.27 14.51
CA LYS A 35 -10.26 -0.85 14.73
C LYS A 35 -9.93 -1.67 15.97
N THR A 36 -8.66 -1.93 16.21
CA THR A 36 -8.19 -2.87 17.24
C THR A 36 -7.44 -2.20 18.39
N GLY A 37 -7.01 -0.95 18.23
CA GLY A 37 -6.12 -0.27 19.17
C GLY A 37 -4.67 -0.77 19.12
N THR A 38 -4.33 -1.64 18.17
CA THR A 38 -2.96 -2.14 17.99
C THR A 38 -2.01 -0.99 17.73
N THR A 39 -0.87 -0.96 18.42
CA THR A 39 0.15 0.09 18.26
C THR A 39 1.44 -0.48 17.69
N ILE A 40 2.29 0.38 17.13
CA ILE A 40 3.68 0.01 16.81
C ILE A 40 4.64 0.66 17.82
N SER A 41 5.70 -0.06 18.16
CA SER A 41 6.74 0.48 19.02
C SER A 41 7.64 1.47 18.27
N LYS A 42 8.39 2.31 19.01
CA LYS A 42 9.45 3.16 18.43
C LYS A 42 10.51 2.35 17.68
N SER A 43 10.81 1.14 18.16
CA SER A 43 11.75 0.22 17.49
C SER A 43 11.17 -0.25 16.15
N THR A 44 9.90 -0.63 16.12
CA THR A 44 9.19 -1.00 14.88
C THR A 44 9.17 0.16 13.88
N ALA A 45 8.90 1.39 14.34
CA ALA A 45 8.97 2.59 13.52
C ALA A 45 10.39 2.84 12.96
N GLY A 46 11.43 2.61 13.76
CA GLY A 46 12.82 2.65 13.30
C GLY A 46 13.13 1.58 12.24
N ASN A 47 12.65 0.36 12.44
CA ASN A 47 12.83 -0.74 11.49
C ASN A 47 12.15 -0.47 10.14
N LEU A 48 10.96 0.13 10.15
CA LEU A 48 10.28 0.57 8.93
C LEU A 48 11.12 1.54 8.12
N LEU A 49 11.80 2.48 8.79
CA LEU A 49 12.68 3.45 8.17
C LEU A 49 13.99 2.85 7.64
N THR A 50 14.50 1.78 8.23
CA THR A 50 15.74 1.13 7.76
C THR A 50 15.49 0.05 6.71
N GLY A 51 14.23 -0.35 6.50
CA GLY A 51 13.90 -1.52 5.66
C GLY A 51 14.14 -2.85 6.36
N ALA A 52 14.34 -2.84 7.68
CA ALA A 52 14.43 -4.06 8.46
C ALA A 52 13.11 -4.83 8.44
N ARG A 53 13.19 -6.16 8.44
CA ARG A 53 12.01 -7.02 8.46
C ARG A 53 11.22 -6.80 9.74
N ILE A 54 9.93 -6.57 9.60
CA ILE A 54 8.97 -6.52 10.70
C ILE A 54 7.88 -7.56 10.47
N LYS A 55 7.22 -7.97 11.56
CA LYS A 55 6.00 -8.77 11.45
C LYS A 55 4.88 -7.86 10.92
N ILE A 56 4.41 -8.16 9.71
CA ILE A 56 3.25 -7.50 9.12
C ILE A 56 1.99 -8.28 9.45
N THR A 57 1.01 -7.58 10.00
CA THR A 57 -0.37 -8.06 10.20
C THR A 57 -1.34 -6.98 9.73
N PRO A 58 -2.63 -7.29 9.47
CA PRO A 58 -3.62 -6.28 9.08
C PRO A 58 -3.69 -5.10 10.05
N GLU A 59 -3.61 -5.37 11.35
CA GLU A 59 -3.66 -4.36 12.41
C GLU A 59 -2.40 -3.48 12.41
N VAL A 60 -1.23 -4.07 12.16
CA VAL A 60 0.02 -3.28 12.02
C VAL A 60 -0.06 -2.35 10.81
N LEU A 61 -0.63 -2.80 9.68
CA LEU A 61 -0.84 -1.95 8.51
C LEU A 61 -1.85 -0.83 8.79
N GLY A 62 -2.91 -1.12 9.52
CA GLY A 62 -3.87 -0.11 9.99
C GLY A 62 -3.24 0.93 10.91
N ALA A 63 -2.41 0.50 11.85
CA ALA A 63 -1.64 1.39 12.72
C ALA A 63 -0.67 2.28 11.93
N ILE A 64 0.04 1.73 10.94
CA ILE A 64 0.93 2.50 10.07
C ILE A 64 0.12 3.56 9.29
N ALA A 65 -0.99 3.17 8.67
CA ALA A 65 -1.85 4.08 7.92
C ALA A 65 -2.34 5.25 8.79
N ALA A 66 -2.84 4.96 9.98
CA ALA A 66 -3.27 5.96 10.95
C ALA A 66 -2.12 6.88 11.40
N GLY A 67 -0.94 6.31 11.66
CA GLY A 67 0.23 7.08 12.09
C GLY A 67 0.78 8.01 11.02
N LEU A 68 0.71 7.61 9.76
CA LEU A 68 1.13 8.40 8.60
C LEU A 68 0.07 9.41 8.15
N GLY A 69 -1.21 9.16 8.45
CA GLY A 69 -2.33 9.94 7.94
C GLY A 69 -2.66 9.64 6.47
N VAL A 70 -2.38 8.42 6.01
CA VAL A 70 -2.65 7.96 4.64
C VAL A 70 -3.68 6.83 4.65
N THR A 71 -4.15 6.40 3.48
CA THR A 71 -5.15 5.33 3.41
C THR A 71 -4.54 3.96 3.71
N LEU A 72 -5.35 3.06 4.28
CA LEU A 72 -4.94 1.66 4.47
C LEU A 72 -4.57 0.99 3.14
N ALA A 73 -5.28 1.33 2.06
CA ALA A 73 -5.03 0.78 0.73
C ALA A 73 -3.62 1.12 0.21
N GLU A 74 -3.15 2.35 0.41
CA GLU A 74 -1.79 2.77 0.02
C GLU A 74 -0.72 1.99 0.79
N VAL A 75 -0.89 1.85 2.11
CA VAL A 75 0.05 1.09 2.95
C VAL A 75 0.05 -0.40 2.56
N GLN A 76 -1.12 -0.96 2.30
CA GLN A 76 -1.27 -2.35 1.84
C GLN A 76 -0.59 -2.59 0.49
N ALA A 77 -0.77 -1.68 -0.48
CA ALA A 77 -0.11 -1.76 -1.78
C ALA A 77 1.42 -1.70 -1.63
N ALA A 78 1.93 -0.77 -0.83
CA ALA A 78 3.36 -0.65 -0.57
C ALA A 78 3.93 -1.89 0.15
N ALA A 79 3.19 -2.47 1.10
CA ALA A 79 3.59 -3.69 1.79
C ALA A 79 3.57 -4.91 0.85
N MET A 80 2.58 -5.02 -0.04
CA MET A 80 2.51 -6.07 -1.06
C MET A 80 3.71 -6.00 -2.02
N ALA A 81 4.05 -4.80 -2.50
CA ALA A 81 5.22 -4.61 -3.35
C ALA A 81 6.53 -5.00 -2.64
N GLN A 82 6.70 -4.58 -1.38
CA GLN A 82 7.94 -4.82 -0.63
C GLN A 82 8.13 -6.29 -0.20
N TYR A 83 7.08 -6.95 0.32
CA TYR A 83 7.22 -8.27 0.95
C TYR A 83 6.78 -9.43 0.07
N VAL A 84 5.88 -9.19 -0.89
CA VAL A 84 5.37 -10.22 -1.80
C VAL A 84 5.96 -10.06 -3.20
N GLY A 85 6.35 -8.84 -3.59
CA GLY A 85 6.89 -8.56 -4.92
C GLY A 85 5.80 -8.40 -5.99
N VAL A 86 4.60 -7.96 -5.59
CA VAL A 86 3.47 -7.72 -6.50
C VAL A 86 3.07 -6.25 -6.47
N VAL A 87 2.74 -5.70 -7.64
CA VAL A 87 2.20 -4.35 -7.79
C VAL A 87 0.68 -4.41 -7.78
N VAL A 88 0.04 -3.38 -7.22
CA VAL A 88 -1.41 -3.23 -7.24
C VAL A 88 -1.76 -1.86 -7.81
N ASP A 89 -2.22 -1.85 -9.06
CA ASP A 89 -2.66 -0.65 -9.79
C ASP A 89 -3.78 -1.01 -10.80
N ASP A 90 -4.11 -0.09 -11.70
CA ASP A 90 -4.97 -0.39 -12.85
C ASP A 90 -4.14 -0.40 -14.15
N PRO A 91 -3.68 -1.57 -14.61
CA PRO A 91 -2.84 -1.66 -15.80
C PRO A 91 -3.62 -1.41 -17.09
N PHE A 92 -4.95 -1.24 -17.02
CA PHE A 92 -5.82 -1.00 -18.17
C PHE A 92 -6.21 0.46 -18.34
N ASP A 93 -5.80 1.36 -17.43
CA ASP A 93 -6.26 2.76 -17.38
C ASP A 93 -7.78 2.83 -17.54
N THR A 94 -8.51 2.03 -16.76
CA THR A 94 -9.95 1.94 -16.87
C THR A 94 -10.55 3.27 -16.49
N ASP A 95 -11.37 3.84 -17.38
CA ASP A 95 -12.14 5.03 -17.08
C ASP A 95 -13.07 4.71 -15.89
N PRO A 96 -12.99 5.46 -14.77
CA PRO A 96 -13.87 5.26 -13.63
C PRO A 96 -15.36 5.37 -14.01
N GLY A 97 -15.68 6.06 -15.13
CA GLY A 97 -17.05 6.25 -15.60
C GLY A 97 -17.92 7.02 -14.60
N ASP A 98 -19.24 7.00 -14.85
CA ASP A 98 -20.23 7.64 -13.95
C ASP A 98 -20.63 6.75 -12.75
N ASP A 99 -20.21 5.48 -12.72
CA ASP A 99 -20.73 4.47 -11.78
C ASP A 99 -19.84 4.25 -10.53
N ASP A 100 -18.95 5.17 -10.18
CA ASP A 100 -18.03 5.09 -9.02
C ASP A 100 -17.15 3.80 -8.98
N VAL A 101 -16.89 3.21 -10.14
CA VAL A 101 -16.22 1.91 -10.23
C VAL A 101 -14.71 2.10 -10.18
N VAL A 102 -14.05 1.39 -9.25
CA VAL A 102 -12.59 1.35 -9.15
C VAL A 102 -12.09 -0.03 -9.54
N VAL A 103 -11.22 -0.10 -10.55
CA VAL A 103 -10.48 -1.32 -10.91
C VAL A 103 -9.12 -1.30 -10.22
N ARG A 104 -8.76 -2.41 -9.56
CA ARG A 104 -7.43 -2.65 -9.00
C ARG A 104 -7.02 -4.08 -9.26
N VAL A 105 -5.81 -4.27 -9.76
CA VAL A 105 -5.27 -5.55 -10.20
C VAL A 105 -3.95 -5.78 -9.49
N ALA A 106 -3.83 -6.91 -8.78
CA ALA A 106 -2.55 -7.37 -8.28
C ALA A 106 -1.82 -8.18 -9.36
N HIS A 107 -0.61 -7.78 -9.73
CA HIS A 107 0.15 -8.46 -10.78
C HIS A 107 1.66 -8.40 -10.56
N GLU A 108 2.39 -9.20 -11.35
CA GLU A 108 3.84 -9.17 -11.37
C GLU A 108 4.35 -7.81 -11.89
N PRO A 109 5.43 -7.27 -11.31
CA PRO A 109 6.04 -6.03 -11.76
C PRO A 109 6.41 -6.05 -13.25
N GLY A 110 6.09 -4.99 -13.98
CA GLY A 110 6.43 -4.84 -15.40
C GLY A 110 5.48 -5.55 -16.37
N LYS A 111 4.48 -6.29 -15.86
CA LYS A 111 3.36 -6.77 -16.68
C LYS A 111 2.45 -5.60 -17.06
N THR A 112 1.96 -5.64 -18.29
CA THR A 112 1.04 -4.66 -18.87
C THR A 112 -0.32 -5.31 -19.13
N ALA A 113 -1.32 -4.52 -19.53
CA ALA A 113 -2.61 -5.04 -19.95
C ALA A 113 -2.53 -6.11 -21.07
N ASP A 114 -1.51 -6.03 -21.94
CA ASP A 114 -1.31 -6.98 -23.03
C ASP A 114 -0.82 -8.35 -22.55
N ASP A 115 -0.15 -8.40 -21.40
CA ASP A 115 0.21 -9.64 -20.72
C ASP A 115 -0.99 -10.31 -20.01
N MET A 116 -2.15 -9.65 -19.96
CA MET A 116 -3.32 -10.06 -19.19
C MET A 116 -4.60 -10.23 -20.05
N PRO A 117 -4.57 -11.00 -21.15
CA PRO A 117 -5.67 -11.07 -22.11
C PRO A 117 -6.97 -11.63 -21.51
N ARG A 118 -6.87 -12.53 -20.53
CA ARG A 118 -8.05 -13.07 -19.83
C ARG A 118 -8.75 -12.02 -18.98
N LEU A 119 -7.99 -11.15 -18.33
CA LEU A 119 -8.53 -10.07 -17.52
C LEU A 119 -9.13 -8.97 -18.39
N ARG A 120 -8.46 -8.62 -19.50
CA ARG A 120 -9.03 -7.73 -20.54
C ARG A 120 -10.39 -8.22 -21.01
N ALA A 121 -10.48 -9.52 -21.35
CA ALA A 121 -11.74 -10.13 -21.78
C ALA A 121 -12.80 -10.20 -20.69
N PHE A 122 -12.43 -10.19 -19.41
CA PHE A 122 -13.36 -10.11 -18.28
C PHE A 122 -13.92 -8.69 -18.13
N LEU A 123 -13.06 -7.67 -18.15
CA LEU A 123 -13.46 -6.26 -18.01
C LEU A 123 -14.34 -5.77 -19.16
N ALA A 124 -14.13 -6.28 -20.38
CA ALA A 124 -14.95 -5.95 -21.56
C ALA A 124 -16.37 -6.56 -21.54
N ARG A 125 -16.70 -7.44 -20.58
CA ARG A 125 -18.04 -8.05 -20.51
C ARG A 125 -19.07 -7.03 -20.01
N PRO A 126 -20.25 -6.94 -20.65
CA PRO A 126 -21.33 -6.13 -20.13
C PRO A 126 -21.67 -6.60 -18.71
N ARG A 127 -21.71 -5.65 -17.76
CA ARG A 127 -22.11 -5.97 -16.39
C ARG A 127 -23.60 -6.34 -16.38
N PRO A 128 -24.01 -7.39 -15.65
CA PRO A 128 -25.42 -7.62 -15.41
C PRO A 128 -26.00 -6.38 -14.71
N ARG A 129 -27.13 -5.87 -15.19
CA ARG A 129 -27.87 -4.82 -14.49
C ARG A 129 -28.29 -5.37 -13.13
N ALA A 130 -27.88 -4.69 -12.06
CA ALA A 130 -28.31 -4.95 -10.70
C ALA A 130 -29.80 -4.62 -10.53
#